data_AF-A0A945QMI9-F1
#
_entry.id   AF-A0A945QMI9-F1
#
_cell.length_a   1.000
_cell.length_b   1.000
_cell.length_c   1.000
_cell.angle_alpha   90.00
_cell.angle_beta   90.00
_cell.angle_gamma   90.00
#
_symmetry.space_group_name_H-M   'P 1'
#
loop_
_entity.id
_entity.type
_entity.pdbx_description
1 polymer ?
#
loop_
_entity_poly.entity_id
_entity_poly.type
_entity_poly.pdbx_seq_one_letter_code
_entity_poly.pdbx_strand_id
1 'polypeptide(L)'
;CAEMGIPLVHISTDYVFAGTGETPWRPNDTTTPQNAYGRSKLAGEIGIRNSGAVHAVVRTSGVVSAFGTNFVKSMLRLSETRDSLNVVADQICGPTPACELASACNLWLYQHA
;
A
#
# COMPACT_ATOMS: atom_id res chain seq x y z
N CYS A 1 8.27 -14.84 -13.24
CA CYS A 1 8.27 -15.36 -11.86
C CYS A 1 7.95 -16.84 -11.86
N ALA A 2 6.70 -17.23 -12.12
CA ALA A 2 6.27 -18.65 -12.14
C ALA A 2 7.16 -19.55 -13.01
N GLU A 3 7.35 -19.20 -14.28
CA GLU A 3 8.15 -19.99 -15.24
C GLU A 3 9.61 -20.19 -14.81
N MET A 4 10.17 -19.24 -14.06
CA MET A 4 11.56 -19.28 -13.60
C MET A 4 11.68 -19.71 -12.13
N GLY A 5 10.58 -20.08 -11.47
CA GLY A 5 10.57 -20.38 -10.04
C GLY A 5 10.98 -19.22 -9.12
N ILE A 6 10.90 -17.97 -9.59
CA ILE A 6 11.33 -16.79 -8.82
C ILE A 6 10.17 -16.28 -7.95
N PRO A 7 10.36 -16.10 -6.63
CA PRO A 7 9.35 -15.54 -5.75
C PRO A 7 8.99 -14.10 -6.11
N LEU A 8 7.73 -13.72 -5.92
CA LEU A 8 7.22 -12.40 -6.26
C LEU A 8 6.58 -11.71 -5.05
N VAL A 9 7.10 -10.55 -4.66
CA VAL A 9 6.38 -9.64 -3.76
C VAL A 9 5.70 -8.54 -4.56
N HIS A 10 4.41 -8.37 -4.34
CA HIS A 10 3.62 -7.29 -4.92
C HIS A 10 3.12 -6.34 -3.84
N ILE A 11 3.59 -5.09 -3.88
CA ILE A 11 3.09 -4.02 -3.01
C ILE A 11 1.76 -3.53 -3.58
N SER A 12 0.69 -3.71 -2.82
CA SER A 12 -0.66 -3.25 -3.12
C SER A 12 -1.09 -2.10 -2.20
N THR A 13 -2.38 -1.79 -2.12
CA THR A 13 -2.93 -0.63 -1.43
C THR A 13 -4.15 -1.01 -0.60
N ASP A 14 -4.40 -0.25 0.46
CA ASP A 14 -5.68 -0.18 1.18
C ASP A 14 -6.87 0.25 0.29
N TYR A 15 -6.63 0.91 -0.85
CA TYR A 15 -7.69 1.38 -1.76
C TYR A 15 -8.41 0.24 -2.50
N VAL A 16 -8.00 -1.02 -2.28
CA VAL A 16 -8.77 -2.20 -2.70
C VAL A 16 -10.01 -2.44 -1.84
N PHE A 17 -10.11 -1.78 -0.69
CA PHE A 17 -11.28 -1.85 0.19
C PHE A 17 -12.25 -0.68 -0.06
N ALA A 18 -13.43 -0.74 0.58
CA ALA A 18 -14.49 0.26 0.41
C ALA A 18 -14.12 1.63 1.00
N GLY A 19 -13.17 1.69 1.94
CA GLY A 19 -12.79 2.93 2.63
C GLY A 19 -13.85 3.44 3.62
N THR A 20 -14.81 2.59 3.99
CA THR A 20 -15.88 2.90 4.96
C THR A 20 -15.75 2.04 6.20
N GLY A 21 -16.37 2.48 7.31
CA GLY A 21 -16.35 1.77 8.58
C GLY A 21 -15.22 2.20 9.51
N GLU A 22 -15.29 1.72 10.75
CA GLU A 22 -14.39 2.11 11.84
C GLU A 22 -13.46 0.97 12.27
N THR A 23 -13.64 -0.22 11.71
CA THR A 23 -12.85 -1.41 12.05
C THR A 23 -11.66 -1.54 11.09
N PRO A 24 -10.45 -1.87 11.58
CA PRO A 24 -9.31 -2.15 10.72
C PRO A 24 -9.57 -3.32 9.77
N TRP A 25 -9.27 -3.12 8.49
CA TRP A 25 -9.37 -4.17 7.46
C TRP A 25 -8.39 -5.32 7.73
N ARG A 26 -8.88 -6.55 7.57
CA ARG A 26 -8.09 -7.77 7.60
C ARG A 26 -7.74 -8.22 6.18
N PRO A 27 -6.66 -9.02 6.01
CA PRO A 27 -6.25 -9.51 4.68
C PRO A 27 -7.37 -10.25 3.91
N ASN A 28 -8.23 -10.96 4.64
CA ASN A 28 -9.29 -11.80 4.09
C ASN A 28 -10.63 -11.07 3.92
N ASP A 29 -10.71 -9.78 4.27
CA ASP A 29 -11.94 -9.02 4.10
C ASP A 29 -12.24 -8.79 2.62
N THR A 30 -13.53 -8.62 2.30
CA THR A 30 -13.99 -8.42 0.92
C THR A 30 -13.45 -7.12 0.33
N THR A 31 -12.75 -7.23 -0.80
CA THR A 31 -12.25 -6.09 -1.56
C THR A 31 -13.37 -5.45 -2.38
N THR A 32 -13.56 -4.13 -2.24
CA THR A 32 -14.58 -3.35 -2.94
C THR A 32 -14.03 -1.96 -3.31
N PRO A 33 -13.09 -1.85 -4.28
CA PRO A 33 -12.40 -0.61 -4.60
C PRO A 33 -13.31 0.45 -5.19
N GLN A 34 -13.27 1.67 -4.63
CA GLN A 34 -14.12 2.78 -5.08
C GLN A 34 -13.53 3.60 -6.24
N ASN A 35 -12.20 3.61 -6.39
CA ASN A 35 -11.50 4.41 -7.40
C ASN A 35 -10.73 3.56 -8.42
N ALA A 36 -10.31 4.18 -9.52
CA ALA A 36 -9.61 3.51 -10.61
C ALA A 36 -8.26 2.91 -10.17
N TYR A 37 -7.56 3.58 -9.24
CA TYR A 37 -6.30 3.10 -8.68
C TYR A 37 -6.49 1.80 -7.89
N GLY A 38 -7.46 1.76 -6.97
CA GLY A 38 -7.81 0.56 -6.21
C GLY A 38 -8.24 -0.60 -7.12
N ARG A 39 -9.05 -0.32 -8.17
CA ARG A 39 -9.45 -1.32 -9.16
C ARG A 39 -8.27 -1.90 -9.92
N SER A 40 -7.33 -1.06 -10.38
CA SER A 40 -6.16 -1.55 -11.12
C SER A 40 -5.21 -2.36 -10.24
N LYS A 41 -5.03 -1.96 -8.97
CA LYS A 41 -4.24 -2.71 -7.99
C LYS A 41 -4.87 -4.06 -7.67
N LEU A 42 -6.18 -4.11 -7.44
CA LEU A 42 -6.90 -5.36 -7.23
C LEU A 42 -6.81 -6.30 -8.44
N ALA A 43 -6.91 -5.78 -9.67
CA ALA A 43 -6.70 -6.58 -10.88
C ALA A 43 -5.30 -7.20 -10.92
N GLY A 44 -4.28 -6.45 -10.51
CA GLY A 44 -2.92 -6.95 -10.34
C GLY A 44 -2.82 -8.07 -9.29
N GLU A 45 -3.47 -7.91 -8.13
CA GLU A 45 -3.52 -8.97 -7.09
C GLU A 45 -4.13 -10.26 -7.63
N ILE A 46 -5.25 -10.15 -8.36
CA ILE A 46 -5.95 -11.30 -8.95
C ILE A 46 -5.05 -11.98 -9.99
N GLY A 47 -4.41 -11.21 -10.88
CA GLY A 47 -3.50 -11.75 -11.88
C GLY A 47 -2.33 -12.52 -11.25
N ILE A 48 -1.77 -12.01 -10.16
CA ILE A 48 -0.67 -12.66 -9.44
C ILE A 48 -1.15 -13.95 -8.75
N ARG A 49 -2.29 -13.92 -8.08
CA ARG A 49 -2.89 -15.13 -7.47
C ARG A 49 -3.12 -16.24 -8.49
N ASN A 50 -3.55 -15.87 -9.69
CA ASN A 50 -3.81 -16.81 -10.79
C ASN A 50 -2.55 -17.20 -11.58
N SER A 51 -1.39 -16.60 -11.30
CA SER A 51 -0.16 -16.83 -12.08
C SER A 51 0.57 -18.13 -11.75
N GLY A 52 0.25 -18.77 -10.61
CA GLY A 52 0.98 -19.93 -10.11
C GLY A 52 2.36 -19.63 -9.51
N ALA A 53 2.80 -18.36 -9.48
CA ALA A 53 4.04 -17.98 -8.82
C ALA A 53 3.93 -18.13 -7.29
N VAL A 54 5.03 -18.49 -6.62
CA VAL A 54 5.18 -18.28 -5.18
C VAL A 54 5.18 -16.77 -4.93
N HIS A 55 4.21 -16.25 -4.18
CA HIS A 55 4.01 -14.81 -4.07
C HIS A 55 3.50 -14.35 -2.71
N ALA A 56 3.75 -13.07 -2.42
CA ALA A 56 3.08 -12.31 -1.38
C ALA A 56 2.47 -11.03 -1.96
N VAL A 57 1.23 -10.75 -1.57
CA VAL A 57 0.58 -9.46 -1.80
C VAL A 57 0.61 -8.68 -0.49
N VAL A 58 1.35 -7.57 -0.46
CA VAL A 58 1.50 -6.72 0.72
C VAL A 58 0.71 -5.43 0.52
N ARG A 59 -0.47 -5.34 1.13
CA ARG A 59 -1.29 -4.11 1.11
C ARG A 59 -0.75 -3.11 2.13
N THR A 60 -0.56 -1.87 1.73
CA THR A 60 -0.07 -0.77 2.60
C THR A 60 -0.94 0.48 2.43
N SER A 61 -0.80 1.43 3.36
CA SER A 61 -1.48 2.73 3.36
C SER A 61 -0.52 3.84 3.76
N GLY A 62 -0.75 5.06 3.25
CA GLY A 62 -0.07 6.27 3.75
C GLY A 62 1.46 6.18 3.77
N VAL A 63 2.08 5.65 2.72
CA VAL A 63 3.53 5.41 2.72
C VAL A 63 4.32 6.72 2.77
N VAL A 64 5.27 6.79 3.71
CA VAL A 64 6.15 7.95 3.92
C VAL A 64 7.62 7.53 3.92
N SER A 65 8.50 8.44 3.47
CA SER A 65 9.92 8.15 3.32
C SER A 65 10.78 9.41 3.42
N ALA A 66 12.04 9.23 3.79
CA ALA A 66 13.08 10.25 3.63
C ALA A 66 13.38 10.55 2.15
N PHE A 67 12.99 9.67 1.24
CA PHE A 67 13.17 9.81 -0.21
C PHE A 67 11.86 10.17 -0.92
N GLY A 68 11.95 10.78 -2.10
CA GLY A 68 10.78 11.14 -2.93
C GLY A 68 9.84 12.17 -2.28
N THR A 69 8.73 12.47 -2.97
CA THR A 69 7.64 13.30 -2.46
C THR A 69 6.64 12.45 -1.67
N ASN A 70 6.12 12.97 -0.56
CA ASN A 70 5.09 12.32 0.25
C ASN A 70 4.32 13.35 1.08
N PHE A 71 3.27 12.90 1.78
CA PHE A 71 2.39 13.77 2.54
C PHE A 71 3.13 14.61 3.60
N VAL A 72 4.04 14.01 4.37
CA VAL A 72 4.81 14.72 5.42
C VAL A 72 5.63 15.86 4.81
N LYS A 73 6.37 15.58 3.72
CA LYS A 73 7.16 16.62 3.03
C LYS A 73 6.30 17.70 2.39
N SER A 74 5.14 17.33 1.86
CA SER A 74 4.17 18.30 1.34
C SER A 74 3.67 19.23 2.43
N MET A 75 3.34 18.71 3.62
CA MET A 75 2.91 19.52 4.76
C MET A 75 4.00 20.48 5.23
N LEU A 76 5.25 19.99 5.37
CA LEU A 76 6.39 20.83 5.73
C LEU A 76 6.59 21.97 4.73
N ARG A 77 6.65 21.67 3.43
CA ARG A 77 6.81 22.69 2.38
C ARG A 77 5.67 23.71 2.38
N LEU A 78 4.43 23.26 2.57
CA LEU A 78 3.29 24.17 2.60
C LEU A 78 3.33 25.08 3.83
N SER A 79 3.83 24.60 4.97
CA SER A 79 3.97 25.40 6.20
C SER A 79 4.98 26.55 6.06
N GLU A 80 5.92 26.48 5.12
CA GLU A 80 6.88 27.56 4.86
C GLU A 80 6.24 28.79 4.22
N THR A 81 5.08 28.63 3.57
CA THR A 81 4.47 29.69 2.73
C THR A 81 3.04 30.02 3.11
N ARG A 82 2.45 29.34 4.11
CA ARG A 82 1.05 29.50 4.50
C ARG A 82 0.91 29.50 6.01
N ASP A 83 0.22 30.51 6.53
CA ASP A 83 -0.11 30.62 7.97
C ASP A 83 -1.17 29.62 8.43
N SER A 84 -1.95 29.04 7.50
CA SER A 84 -2.95 28.01 7.78
C SER A 84 -3.12 27.03 6.63
N LEU A 85 -3.53 25.80 6.95
CA LEU A 85 -3.74 24.70 6.00
C LEU A 85 -5.09 24.03 6.26
N ASN A 86 -5.83 23.74 5.20
CA ASN A 86 -7.02 22.92 5.25
C ASN A 86 -6.65 21.47 4.92
N VAL A 87 -6.86 20.56 5.87
CA VAL A 87 -6.56 19.14 5.74
C VAL A 87 -7.83 18.35 6.05
N VAL A 88 -8.06 17.28 5.29
CA VAL A 88 -9.19 16.37 5.48
C VAL A 88 -9.08 15.70 6.85
N ALA A 89 -10.12 15.80 7.67
CA ALA A 89 -10.11 15.34 9.06
C ALA A 89 -10.93 14.06 9.30
N ASP A 90 -11.71 13.60 8.31
CA ASP A 90 -12.58 12.43 8.37
C ASP A 90 -12.00 11.19 7.67
N GLN A 91 -10.79 11.29 7.14
CA GLN A 91 -10.04 10.16 6.57
C GLN A 91 -8.97 9.68 7.54
N ILE A 92 -9.25 8.56 8.19
CA ILE A 92 -8.32 7.93 9.13
C ILE A 92 -7.46 6.92 8.37
N CYS A 93 -6.13 7.07 8.43
CA CYS A 93 -5.18 6.12 7.86
C CYS A 93 -3.98 5.91 8.80
N GLY A 94 -3.35 4.74 8.70
CA GLY A 94 -2.07 4.46 9.34
C GLY A 94 -0.92 4.81 8.41
N PRO A 95 -0.04 5.78 8.72
CA PRO A 95 1.12 6.06 7.90
C PRO A 95 2.14 4.92 8.01
N THR A 96 2.68 4.48 6.88
CA THR A 96 3.64 3.37 6.83
C THR A 96 5.03 3.87 6.45
N PRO A 97 6.07 3.70 7.29
CA PRO A 97 7.44 3.98 6.88
C PRO A 97 7.87 3.05 5.74
N ALA A 98 8.38 3.63 4.65
CA ALA A 98 8.83 2.84 3.50
C ALA A 98 9.99 1.88 3.84
N CYS A 99 10.80 2.22 4.84
CA CYS A 99 11.88 1.34 5.33
C CYS A 99 11.33 0.07 5.99
N GLU A 100 10.29 0.17 6.81
CA GLU A 100 9.64 -0.98 7.45
C GLU A 100 8.93 -1.85 6.42
N LEU A 101 8.26 -1.21 5.44
CA LEU A 101 7.66 -1.92 4.32
C LEU A 101 8.70 -2.71 3.51
N ALA A 102 9.85 -2.10 3.21
CA ALA A 102 10.94 -2.76 2.50
C ALA A 102 11.54 -3.92 3.31
N SER A 103 11.75 -3.73 4.62
CA SER A 103 12.22 -4.78 5.53
C SER A 103 11.28 -5.99 5.55
N ALA A 104 9.96 -5.76 5.63
CA ALA A 104 8.97 -6.83 5.59
C ALA A 104 8.99 -7.59 4.25
N CYS A 105 9.09 -6.88 3.12
CA CYS A 105 9.22 -7.49 1.79
C CYS A 105 10.48 -8.36 1.69
N ASN A 106 11.63 -7.84 2.14
CA ASN A 106 12.89 -8.56 2.10
C ASN A 106 12.86 -9.82 2.98
N LEU A 107 12.31 -9.70 4.20
CA LEU A 107 12.17 -10.84 5.10
C LEU A 107 11.37 -11.97 4.46
N TRP A 108 10.24 -11.64 3.81
CA TRP A 108 9.43 -12.64 3.12
C TRP A 108 10.20 -13.28 1.95
N LEU A 109 10.90 -12.47 1.14
CA LEU A 109 11.71 -12.98 0.03
C LEU A 109 12.79 -13.96 0.51
N TYR A 110 13.54 -13.64 1.57
CA TYR A 110 14.57 -14.54 2.12
C TYR A 110 14.04 -15.88 2.60
N GLN A 111 12.77 -15.95 3.03
CA GLN A 111 12.15 -17.18 3.51
C GLN A 111 11.62 -18.08 2.37
N HIS A 112 11.51 -17.54 1.16
CA HIS A 112 10.87 -18.22 0.02
C HIS A 112 11.74 -18.28 -1.24
N ALA A 113 12.98 -17.77 -1.16
CA ALA A 113 13.98 -17.81 -2.23
C ALA A 113 14.82 -19.10 -2.20
#